data_AF-A0A925VD63-F1
#
_entry.id   AF-A0A925VD63-F1
#
_cell.length_a   1.000
_cell.length_b   1.000
_cell.length_c   1.000
_cell.angle_alpha   90.00
_cell.angle_beta   90.00
_cell.angle_gamma   90.00
#
_symmetry.space_group_name_H-M   'P 1'
#
loop_
_entity.id
_entity.type
_entity.pdbx_description
1 polymer ?
#
loop_
_entity_poly.entity_id
_entity_poly.type
_entity_poly.pdbx_seq_one_letter_code
_entity_poly.pdbx_strand_id
1 'polypeptide(L)'
;MTATAMDSTAETHAPAPVSGRKPAEIIAIYGKGGIGKSFTLANLSYMMAARGKKVLLIGCDPKSDTTSLLFGGRACPTIIETSSRKKLAGEHVQVGDVCFKRDGVFAMELGGPEVGRGCGGRGIIHGFETLEKLGFHEWGFDYVLLDFLGDVVCGGFGLPIARDMCQKVIVVASNDLQSLYVANNVCSAVEYFRKLGG
;
A
#
# COMPACT_ATOMS: atom_id res chain seq x y z
N MET A 1 18.65 23.69 0.85
CA MET A 1 17.33 24.03 1.42
C MET A 1 16.94 22.89 2.34
N THR A 2 16.66 23.24 3.59
CA THR A 2 16.68 22.40 4.79
C THR A 2 15.60 21.32 4.79
N ALA A 3 16.00 20.07 5.05
CA ALA A 3 15.10 19.00 5.44
C ALA A 3 14.49 19.33 6.81
N THR A 4 13.23 19.79 6.82
CA THR A 4 12.50 20.08 8.05
C THR A 4 12.08 18.75 8.69
N ALA A 5 12.59 18.50 9.89
CA ALA A 5 12.38 17.29 10.67
C ALA A 5 10.90 16.87 10.72
N MET A 6 10.67 15.56 10.59
CA MET A 6 9.38 14.91 10.91
C MET A 6 8.97 15.28 12.33
N ASP A 7 7.67 15.52 12.51
CA ASP A 7 7.07 15.83 13.80
C ASP A 7 7.33 14.71 14.82
N SER A 8 7.52 15.08 16.07
CA SER A 8 8.18 14.31 17.16
C SER A 8 7.49 13.01 17.63
N THR A 9 6.52 12.47 16.88
CA THR A 9 5.73 11.28 17.24
C THR A 9 5.76 10.16 16.20
N ALA A 10 6.53 10.28 15.11
CA ALA A 10 6.72 9.20 14.13
C ALA A 10 7.92 8.34 14.54
N GLU A 11 7.67 7.14 15.04
CA GLU A 11 8.72 6.19 15.41
C GLU A 11 9.09 5.32 14.20
N THR A 12 10.38 5.30 13.83
CA THR A 12 10.94 4.31 12.92
C THR A 12 10.99 2.97 13.64
N HIS A 13 10.11 2.04 13.28
CA HIS A 13 10.05 0.74 13.92
C HIS A 13 10.09 -0.35 12.87
N ALA A 14 11.24 -1.00 12.70
CA ALA A 14 11.30 -2.23 11.94
C ALA A 14 10.39 -3.27 12.64
N PRO A 15 9.42 -3.88 11.95
CA PRO A 15 8.61 -4.94 12.52
C PRO A 15 9.48 -6.16 12.77
N ALA A 16 9.49 -6.67 14.01
CA ALA A 16 10.23 -7.89 14.33
C ALA A 16 9.62 -9.10 13.60
N PRO A 17 10.45 -9.99 13.00
CA PRO A 17 9.99 -11.25 12.43
C PRO A 17 9.47 -12.16 13.54
N VAL A 18 8.36 -12.87 13.30
CA VAL A 18 7.72 -13.74 14.30
C VAL A 18 7.47 -15.12 13.68
N SER A 19 8.07 -16.17 14.26
CA SER A 19 7.82 -17.55 13.85
C SER A 19 6.49 -18.08 14.43
N GLY A 20 5.71 -18.82 13.63
CA GLY A 20 4.53 -19.56 14.10
C GLY A 20 3.20 -18.80 14.15
N ARG A 21 3.11 -17.57 13.62
CA ARG A 21 1.83 -16.86 13.43
C ARG A 21 1.13 -17.29 12.12
N LYS A 22 -0.20 -17.22 12.09
CA LYS A 22 -0.97 -17.35 10.83
C LYS A 22 -0.47 -16.29 9.82
N PRO A 23 -0.43 -16.60 8.52
CA PRO A 23 -0.08 -15.61 7.49
C PRO A 23 -1.02 -14.40 7.60
N ALA A 24 -0.46 -13.21 7.35
CA ALA A 24 -1.21 -11.97 7.40
C ALA A 24 -2.39 -12.03 6.41
N GLU A 25 -3.55 -11.52 6.80
CA GLU A 25 -4.68 -11.37 5.89
C GLU A 25 -4.48 -10.11 5.04
N ILE A 26 -4.21 -10.30 3.75
CA ILE A 26 -3.94 -9.22 2.80
C ILE A 26 -5.25 -8.84 2.11
N ILE A 27 -5.62 -7.57 2.22
CA ILE A 27 -6.85 -7.01 1.70
C ILE A 27 -6.50 -5.87 0.74
N ALA A 28 -6.93 -5.99 -0.52
CA ALA A 28 -6.77 -4.94 -1.51
C ALA A 28 -8.04 -4.08 -1.59
N ILE A 29 -7.87 -2.77 -1.49
CA ILE A 29 -8.95 -1.80 -1.51
C ILE A 29 -8.87 -1.04 -2.83
N TYR A 30 -9.97 -1.08 -3.58
CA TYR A 30 -10.11 -0.37 -4.86
C TYR A 30 -11.28 0.61 -4.81
N GLY A 31 -11.37 1.44 -5.84
CA GLY A 31 -12.42 2.43 -6.01
C GLY A 31 -11.92 3.62 -6.82
N LYS A 32 -12.88 4.40 -7.31
CA LYS A 32 -12.64 5.60 -8.11
C LYS A 32 -11.71 6.59 -7.38
N GLY A 33 -10.91 7.35 -8.13
CA GLY A 33 -10.18 8.50 -7.60
C GLY A 33 -11.10 9.46 -6.86
N GLY A 34 -10.68 9.90 -5.67
CA GLY A 34 -11.46 10.85 -4.85
C GLY A 34 -12.67 10.28 -4.12
N ILE A 35 -12.95 8.97 -4.17
CA ILE A 35 -14.10 8.36 -3.47
C ILE A 35 -13.93 8.25 -1.94
N GLY A 36 -12.73 8.53 -1.42
CA GLY A 36 -12.42 8.42 0.02
C GLY A 36 -11.80 7.09 0.46
N LYS A 37 -11.12 6.35 -0.43
CA LYS A 37 -10.39 5.10 -0.10
C LYS A 37 -9.38 5.31 1.03
N SER A 38 -8.43 6.22 0.86
CA SER A 38 -7.36 6.48 1.81
C SER A 38 -7.90 6.93 3.17
N PHE A 39 -8.96 7.74 3.17
CA PHE A 39 -9.67 8.14 4.39
C PHE A 39 -10.30 6.95 5.11
N THR A 40 -10.99 6.09 4.37
CA THR A 40 -11.60 4.86 4.90
C THR A 40 -10.53 3.94 5.48
N LEU A 41 -9.40 3.77 4.78
CA LEU A 41 -8.28 2.93 5.17
C LEU A 41 -7.53 3.44 6.39
N ALA A 42 -7.28 4.74 6.49
CA ALA A 42 -6.64 5.34 7.65
C ALA A 42 -7.48 5.10 8.93
N ASN A 43 -8.79 5.32 8.84
CA ASN A 43 -9.69 5.07 9.97
C ASN A 43 -9.84 3.58 10.29
N LEU A 44 -9.95 2.72 9.26
CA LEU A 44 -10.05 1.27 9.44
C LEU A 44 -8.79 0.71 10.10
N SER A 45 -7.61 1.07 9.61
CA SER A 45 -6.32 0.64 10.17
C SER A 45 -6.15 1.09 11.61
N TYR A 46 -6.47 2.35 11.93
CA TYR A 46 -6.48 2.86 13.30
C TYR A 46 -7.42 2.03 14.19
N MET A 47 -8.64 1.76 13.72
CA MET A 47 -9.62 0.99 14.49
C MET A 47 -9.24 -0.48 14.70
N MET A 48 -8.51 -1.08 13.76
CA MET A 48 -7.96 -2.43 13.90
C MET A 48 -6.78 -2.42 14.89
N ALA A 49 -5.90 -1.43 14.81
CA ALA A 49 -4.78 -1.25 15.74
C ALA A 49 -5.26 -1.02 17.18
N ALA A 50 -6.28 -0.17 17.37
CA ALA A 50 -6.92 0.07 18.66
C ALA A 50 -7.55 -1.21 19.28
N ARG A 51 -7.89 -2.20 18.44
CA ARG A 51 -8.36 -3.53 18.87
C ARG A 51 -7.21 -4.55 19.02
N GLY A 52 -5.97 -4.09 19.11
CA GLY A 52 -4.79 -4.92 19.34
C GLY A 52 -4.30 -5.71 18.13
N LYS A 53 -4.75 -5.39 16.91
CA LYS A 53 -4.25 -6.02 15.68
C LYS A 53 -3.00 -5.30 15.19
N LYS A 54 -1.99 -6.06 14.76
CA LYS A 54 -0.81 -5.51 14.08
C LYS A 54 -1.17 -5.28 12.61
N VAL A 55 -1.34 -4.03 12.20
CA VAL A 55 -1.80 -3.67 10.85
C VAL A 55 -0.72 -2.92 10.08
N LEU A 56 -0.55 -3.29 8.82
CA LEU A 56 0.26 -2.57 7.84
C LEU A 56 -0.66 -1.94 6.80
N LEU A 57 -0.56 -0.63 6.59
CA LEU A 57 -1.22 0.11 5.51
C LEU A 57 -0.18 0.47 4.45
N ILE A 58 -0.41 0.07 3.20
CA ILE A 58 0.48 0.39 2.08
C ILE A 58 -0.30 1.20 1.05
N GLY A 59 0.17 2.42 0.76
CA GLY A 59 -0.32 3.20 -0.36
C GLY A 59 0.22 2.62 -1.68
N CYS A 60 -0.68 2.17 -2.55
CA CYS A 60 -0.36 1.61 -3.87
C CYS A 60 -0.93 2.48 -5.01
N ASP A 61 -1.11 3.78 -4.74
CA ASP A 61 -1.49 4.81 -5.70
C ASP A 61 -0.24 5.64 -6.07
N PRO A 62 0.05 5.90 -7.36
CA PRO A 62 1.13 6.79 -7.77
C PRO A 62 1.08 8.17 -7.11
N LYS A 63 -0.10 8.63 -6.67
CA LYS A 63 -0.28 9.87 -5.90
C LYS A 63 0.49 9.89 -4.57
N SER A 64 0.74 8.71 -3.99
CA SER A 64 1.61 8.51 -2.82
C SER A 64 1.27 9.36 -1.59
N ASP A 65 -0.02 9.58 -1.32
CA ASP A 65 -0.50 10.43 -0.22
C ASP A 65 -1.40 9.70 0.79
N THR A 66 -1.51 8.37 0.70
CA THR A 66 -2.37 7.55 1.56
C THR A 66 -1.99 7.72 3.04
N THR A 67 -0.70 7.67 3.32
CA THR A 67 -0.11 7.77 4.66
C THR A 67 -0.15 9.20 5.21
N SER A 68 -0.35 10.22 4.39
CA SER A 68 -0.41 11.62 4.86
C SER A 68 -1.50 11.83 5.91
N LEU A 69 -2.61 11.10 5.80
CA LEU A 69 -3.71 11.12 6.75
C LEU A 69 -3.33 10.57 8.13
N LEU A 70 -2.39 9.64 8.18
CA LEU A 70 -1.85 9.12 9.45
C LEU A 70 -0.81 10.09 10.03
N PHE A 71 0.08 10.66 9.20
CA PHE A 71 1.25 11.43 9.66
C PHE A 71 1.08 12.96 9.57
N GLY A 72 -0.12 13.46 9.89
CA GLY A 72 -0.33 14.91 10.05
C GLY A 72 -0.10 15.73 8.77
N GLY A 73 -0.46 15.17 7.61
CA GLY A 73 -0.33 15.82 6.30
C GLY A 73 1.00 15.57 5.59
N ARG A 74 1.88 14.73 6.12
CA ARG A 74 3.15 14.36 5.46
C ARG A 74 3.11 12.89 5.05
N ALA A 75 3.32 12.59 3.77
CA ALA A 75 3.42 11.21 3.32
C ALA A 75 4.74 10.56 3.78
N CYS A 76 4.73 9.24 3.96
CA CYS A 76 5.96 8.48 4.16
C CYS A 76 6.85 8.56 2.90
N PRO A 77 8.19 8.55 3.07
CA PRO A 77 9.11 8.30 1.96
C PRO A 77 8.70 7.06 1.16
N THR A 78 8.68 7.16 -0.17
CA THR A 78 8.24 6.06 -1.01
C THR A 78 9.31 4.97 -1.13
N ILE A 79 8.89 3.72 -1.29
CA ILE A 79 9.79 2.57 -1.47
C ILE A 79 10.62 2.74 -2.75
N ILE A 80 9.99 3.10 -3.87
CA ILE A 80 10.67 3.22 -5.16
C ILE A 80 11.73 4.33 -5.14
N GLU A 81 11.40 5.51 -4.61
CA GLU A 81 12.35 6.63 -4.54
C GLU A 81 13.49 6.34 -3.56
N THR A 82 13.16 5.81 -2.39
CA THR A 82 14.15 5.48 -1.35
C THR A 82 15.11 4.39 -1.81
N SER A 83 14.59 3.34 -2.45
CA SER A 83 15.38 2.27 -3.06
C SER A 83 16.31 2.81 -4.16
N SER A 84 15.80 3.66 -5.05
CA SER A 84 16.59 4.28 -6.12
C SER A 84 17.71 5.16 -5.56
N ARG A 85 17.42 5.99 -4.58
CA ARG A 85 18.40 6.86 -3.91
C ARG A 85 19.50 6.06 -3.22
N LYS A 86 19.13 5.03 -2.44
CA LYS A 86 20.11 4.18 -1.74
C LYS A 86 20.99 3.39 -2.71
N LYS A 87 20.39 2.85 -3.77
CA LYS A 87 21.15 2.17 -4.83
C LYS A 87 22.20 3.09 -5.48
N LEU A 88 21.87 4.36 -5.73
CA LEU A 88 22.82 5.35 -6.24
C LEU A 88 23.95 5.67 -5.24
N ALA A 89 23.67 5.59 -3.94
CA ALA A 89 24.66 5.74 -2.88
C ALA A 89 25.48 4.46 -2.61
N GLY A 90 25.20 3.35 -3.32
CA GLY A 90 25.85 2.06 -3.08
C GLY A 90 25.33 1.32 -1.82
N GLU A 91 24.18 1.73 -1.29
CA GLU A 91 23.55 1.15 -0.10
C GLU A 91 22.34 0.28 -0.44
N HIS A 92 22.00 -0.62 0.47
CA HIS A 92 20.76 -1.41 0.40
C HIS A 92 19.63 -0.73 1.19
N VAL A 93 18.41 -0.76 0.64
CA VAL A 93 17.22 -0.34 1.37
C VAL A 93 16.94 -1.30 2.51
N GLN A 94 16.60 -0.75 3.68
CA GLN A 94 16.19 -1.48 4.87
C GLN A 94 14.74 -1.13 5.21
N VAL A 95 14.08 -2.00 5.98
CA VAL A 95 12.66 -1.81 6.35
C VAL A 95 12.45 -0.50 7.11
N GLY A 96 13.39 -0.11 7.97
CA GLY A 96 13.32 1.14 8.73
C GLY A 96 13.39 2.42 7.89
N ASP A 97 13.84 2.33 6.63
CA ASP A 97 13.88 3.49 5.73
C ASP A 97 12.51 3.82 5.12
N VAL A 98 11.60 2.84 5.11
CA VAL A 98 10.36 2.88 4.32
C VAL A 98 9.10 2.49 5.12
N CYS A 99 9.26 1.93 6.32
CA CYS A 99 8.17 1.52 7.21
C CYS A 99 8.17 2.37 8.49
N PHE A 100 7.10 3.13 8.68
CA PHE A 100 6.94 4.06 9.80
C PHE A 100 5.70 3.68 10.60
N LYS A 101 5.69 4.00 11.89
CA LYS A 101 4.57 3.69 12.78
C LYS A 101 3.97 4.96 13.37
N ARG A 102 2.64 5.03 13.41
CA ARG A 102 1.88 6.06 14.12
C ARG A 102 0.58 5.49 14.66
N ASP A 103 0.27 5.81 15.91
CA ASP A 103 -0.96 5.39 16.59
C ASP A 103 -1.25 3.88 16.49
N GLY A 104 -0.20 3.06 16.53
CA GLY A 104 -0.30 1.59 16.43
C GLY A 104 -0.36 1.03 15.01
N VAL A 105 -0.53 1.87 13.98
CA VAL A 105 -0.56 1.48 12.56
C VAL A 105 0.84 1.59 11.97
N PHE A 106 1.29 0.53 11.29
CA PHE A 106 2.48 0.58 10.45
C PHE A 106 2.06 1.04 9.05
N ALA A 107 2.84 1.92 8.44
CA ALA A 107 2.52 2.51 7.15
C ALA A 107 3.73 2.60 6.23
N MET A 108 3.47 2.41 4.94
CA MET A 108 4.44 2.50 3.85
C MET A 108 3.77 3.15 2.63
N GLU A 109 4.56 3.81 1.79
CA GLU A 109 4.14 4.26 0.47
C GLU A 109 4.95 3.53 -0.58
N LEU A 110 4.28 2.89 -1.54
CA LEU A 110 5.00 2.18 -2.59
C LEU A 110 5.72 3.19 -3.51
N GLY A 111 5.02 4.27 -3.84
CA GLY A 111 5.47 5.25 -4.83
C GLY A 111 5.06 4.89 -6.25
N GLY A 112 5.35 5.80 -7.16
CA GLY A 112 5.16 5.63 -8.59
C GLY A 112 6.19 6.44 -9.38
N PRO A 113 6.18 6.34 -10.71
CA PRO A 113 6.99 7.21 -11.53
C PRO A 113 6.48 8.67 -11.46
N GLU A 114 7.35 9.63 -11.79
CA GLU A 114 6.95 11.04 -11.88
C GLU A 114 5.78 11.25 -12.84
N VAL A 115 4.93 12.24 -12.55
CA VAL A 115 3.78 12.58 -13.41
C VAL A 115 4.26 12.88 -14.83
N GLY A 116 3.62 12.23 -15.81
CA GLY A 116 4.00 12.36 -17.22
C GLY A 116 5.22 11.53 -17.64
N ARG A 117 5.80 10.73 -16.73
CA ARG A 117 6.92 9.84 -17.02
C ARG A 117 6.60 8.40 -16.58
N GLY A 118 7.18 7.43 -17.27
CA GLY A 118 7.10 6.01 -16.89
C GLY A 118 5.69 5.40 -16.99
N CYS A 119 5.46 4.33 -16.23
CA CYS A 119 4.21 3.58 -16.23
C CYS A 119 3.85 3.20 -14.79
N GLY A 120 2.69 3.67 -14.30
CA GLY A 120 2.22 3.40 -12.94
C GLY A 120 2.21 1.90 -12.62
N GLY A 121 1.64 1.08 -13.49
CA GLY A 121 1.57 -0.37 -13.30
C GLY A 121 2.95 -1.05 -13.19
N ARG A 122 3.95 -0.63 -13.96
CA ARG A 122 5.34 -1.14 -13.81
C ARG A 122 5.97 -0.67 -12.51
N GLY A 123 5.67 0.56 -12.08
CA GLY A 123 6.07 1.08 -10.77
C GLY A 123 5.53 0.20 -9.64
N ILE A 124 4.24 -0.16 -9.71
CA ILE A 124 3.62 -1.06 -8.72
C ILE A 124 4.34 -2.40 -8.66
N ILE A 125 4.54 -3.06 -9.81
CA ILE A 125 5.25 -4.36 -9.86
C ILE A 125 6.64 -4.24 -9.22
N HIS A 126 7.40 -3.23 -9.62
CA HIS A 126 8.76 -3.03 -9.10
C HIS A 126 8.80 -2.72 -7.59
N GLY A 127 7.84 -1.92 -7.11
CA GLY A 127 7.70 -1.63 -5.69
C GLY A 127 7.41 -2.88 -4.87
N PHE A 128 6.49 -3.73 -5.33
CA PHE A 128 6.18 -5.00 -4.66
C PHE A 128 7.35 -5.99 -4.73
N GLU A 129 8.08 -6.08 -5.84
CA GLU A 129 9.31 -6.89 -5.90
C GLU A 129 10.37 -6.43 -4.89
N THR A 130 10.48 -5.12 -4.66
CA THR A 130 11.36 -4.56 -3.64
C THR A 130 10.86 -4.92 -2.24
N LEU A 131 9.55 -4.84 -2.02
CA LEU A 131 8.91 -5.17 -0.75
C LEU A 131 9.03 -6.68 -0.41
N GLU A 132 8.89 -7.56 -1.40
CA GLU A 132 9.13 -9.01 -1.30
C GLU A 132 10.58 -9.31 -0.90
N LYS A 133 11.56 -8.63 -1.49
CA LYS A 133 12.99 -8.76 -1.12
C LYS A 133 13.28 -8.32 0.32
N LEU A 134 12.47 -7.40 0.86
CA LEU A 134 12.56 -6.99 2.26
C LEU A 134 11.86 -7.97 3.22
N GLY A 135 11.24 -9.04 2.71
CA GLY A 135 10.61 -10.09 3.50
C GLY A 135 9.26 -9.70 4.08
N PHE A 136 8.45 -8.92 3.36
CA PHE A 136 7.22 -8.34 3.94
C PHE A 136 6.21 -9.35 4.50
N HIS A 137 6.20 -10.57 3.97
CA HIS A 137 5.36 -11.67 4.45
C HIS A 137 5.76 -12.18 5.84
N GLU A 138 7.01 -11.95 6.28
CA GLU A 138 7.59 -12.51 7.51
C GLU A 138 7.48 -11.58 8.72
N TRP A 139 6.99 -10.36 8.52
CA TRP A 139 6.92 -9.32 9.55
C TRP A 139 5.83 -9.52 10.63
N GLY A 140 5.09 -10.62 10.56
CA GLY A 140 4.12 -11.04 11.59
C GLY A 140 2.89 -10.12 11.74
N PHE A 141 2.50 -9.42 10.68
CA PHE A 141 1.27 -8.62 10.64
C PHE A 141 0.03 -9.50 10.72
N ASP A 142 -1.03 -9.03 11.38
CA ASP A 142 -2.33 -9.68 11.37
C ASP A 142 -3.09 -9.30 10.09
N TYR A 143 -2.96 -8.04 9.64
CA TYR A 143 -3.59 -7.52 8.42
C TYR A 143 -2.63 -6.64 7.62
N VAL A 144 -2.68 -6.78 6.29
CA VAL A 144 -2.05 -5.84 5.34
C VAL A 144 -3.15 -5.24 4.47
N LEU A 145 -3.30 -3.93 4.53
CA LEU A 145 -4.28 -3.18 3.75
C LEU A 145 -3.56 -2.46 2.61
N LEU A 146 -3.99 -2.69 1.37
CA LEU A 146 -3.38 -2.11 0.18
C LEU A 146 -4.35 -1.09 -0.46
N ASP A 147 -3.97 0.19 -0.52
CA ASP A 147 -4.76 1.25 -1.18
C ASP A 147 -4.43 1.32 -2.67
N PHE A 148 -5.25 0.68 -3.52
CA PHE A 148 -5.02 0.65 -4.96
C PHE A 148 -5.90 1.65 -5.71
N LEU A 149 -5.32 2.23 -6.77
CA LEU A 149 -6.06 2.99 -7.76
C LEU A 149 -7.06 2.09 -8.51
N GLY A 150 -8.35 2.42 -8.46
CA GLY A 150 -9.41 1.64 -9.12
C GLY A 150 -9.74 2.08 -10.54
N ASP A 151 -9.37 3.30 -10.95
CA ASP A 151 -9.74 3.85 -12.26
C ASP A 151 -9.12 3.07 -13.42
N VAL A 152 -7.97 2.44 -13.19
CA VAL A 152 -7.26 1.59 -14.16
C VAL A 152 -6.84 0.29 -13.49
N VAL A 153 -7.41 -0.84 -13.94
CA VAL A 153 -7.06 -2.18 -13.44
C VAL A 153 -6.25 -2.93 -14.51
N CYS A 154 -5.10 -2.37 -14.88
CA CYS A 154 -4.17 -3.02 -15.81
C CYS A 154 -3.37 -4.12 -15.08
N GLY A 155 -2.53 -4.88 -15.80
CA GLY A 155 -1.75 -5.98 -15.19
C GLY A 155 -0.92 -5.58 -13.95
N GLY A 156 -0.46 -4.33 -13.85
CA GLY A 156 0.25 -3.84 -12.67
C GLY A 156 -0.67 -3.45 -11.50
N PHE A 157 -1.76 -2.75 -11.76
CA PHE A 157 -2.73 -2.40 -10.70
C PHE A 157 -3.62 -3.57 -10.30
N GLY A 158 -3.72 -4.61 -11.13
CA GLY A 158 -4.34 -5.90 -10.83
C GLY A 158 -3.37 -6.92 -10.21
N LEU A 159 -2.10 -6.55 -9.96
CA LEU A 159 -1.08 -7.42 -9.39
C LEU A 159 -1.53 -8.22 -8.14
N PRO A 160 -2.15 -7.61 -7.12
CA PRO A 160 -2.49 -8.35 -5.90
C PRO A 160 -3.52 -9.45 -6.16
N ILE A 161 -4.39 -9.26 -7.16
CA ILE A 161 -5.37 -10.25 -7.60
C ILE A 161 -4.69 -11.28 -8.50
N ALA A 162 -3.92 -10.82 -9.49
CA ALA A 162 -3.31 -11.67 -10.51
C ALA A 162 -2.25 -12.64 -9.97
N ARG A 163 -1.65 -12.35 -8.82
CA ARG A 163 -0.63 -13.20 -8.17
C ARG A 163 -1.13 -13.88 -6.89
N ASP A 164 -2.45 -13.92 -6.65
CA ASP A 164 -3.06 -14.50 -5.44
C ASP A 164 -2.41 -13.95 -4.14
N MET A 165 -2.07 -12.65 -4.15
CA MET A 165 -1.41 -12.02 -3.00
C MET A 165 -2.45 -11.59 -1.95
N CYS A 166 -3.64 -11.17 -2.38
CA CYS A 166 -4.70 -10.74 -1.49
C CYS A 166 -5.81 -11.79 -1.39
N GLN A 167 -6.30 -12.03 -0.17
CA GLN A 167 -7.40 -12.96 0.08
C GLN A 167 -8.77 -12.29 -0.07
N LYS A 168 -8.80 -10.95 -0.01
CA LYS A 168 -10.03 -10.16 -0.10
C LYS A 168 -9.81 -8.90 -0.93
N VAL A 169 -10.82 -8.57 -1.71
CA VAL A 169 -10.95 -7.30 -2.43
C VAL A 169 -12.14 -6.55 -1.86
N ILE A 170 -11.93 -5.30 -1.45
CA ILE A 170 -12.98 -4.39 -0.99
C ILE A 170 -13.05 -3.23 -1.99
N VAL A 171 -14.24 -2.89 -2.44
CA VAL A 171 -14.45 -1.74 -3.33
C VAL A 171 -15.20 -0.65 -2.59
N VAL A 172 -14.59 0.53 -2.49
CA VAL A 172 -15.24 1.74 -1.99
C VAL A 172 -15.96 2.40 -3.15
N ALA A 173 -17.27 2.59 -3.02
CA ALA A 173 -18.11 3.15 -4.06
C ALA A 173 -19.14 4.14 -3.52
N SER A 174 -19.65 5.01 -4.40
CA SER A 174 -20.78 5.90 -4.15
C SER A 174 -21.83 5.77 -5.26
N ASN A 175 -22.97 6.47 -5.10
CA ASN A 175 -24.06 6.47 -6.06
C ASN A 175 -23.82 7.40 -7.27
N ASP A 176 -22.57 7.47 -7.75
CA ASP A 176 -22.23 8.18 -8.99
C ASP A 176 -21.85 7.18 -10.09
N LEU A 177 -22.22 7.52 -11.32
CA LEU A 177 -22.04 6.62 -12.48
C LEU A 177 -20.59 6.15 -12.64
N GLN A 178 -19.62 7.04 -12.44
CA GLN A 178 -18.21 6.69 -12.59
C GLN A 178 -17.74 5.75 -11.47
N SER A 179 -18.21 5.94 -10.25
CA SER A 179 -17.89 5.02 -9.15
C SER A 179 -18.48 3.63 -9.38
N LEU A 180 -19.71 3.53 -9.87
CA LEU A 180 -20.31 2.23 -10.20
C LEU A 180 -19.62 1.56 -11.39
N TYR A 181 -19.23 2.34 -12.39
CA TYR A 181 -18.45 1.85 -13.54
C TYR A 181 -17.10 1.28 -13.10
N VAL A 182 -16.35 2.02 -12.27
CA VAL A 182 -15.08 1.55 -11.71
C VAL A 182 -15.27 0.29 -10.87
N ALA A 183 -16.30 0.27 -10.01
CA ALA A 183 -16.60 -0.90 -9.19
C ALA A 183 -16.88 -2.14 -10.06
N ASN A 184 -17.67 -1.99 -11.12
CA ASN A 184 -17.94 -3.08 -12.06
C ASN A 184 -16.68 -3.57 -12.79
N ASN A 185 -15.77 -2.67 -13.16
CA ASN A 185 -14.50 -3.03 -13.80
C ASN A 185 -13.58 -3.80 -12.85
N VAL A 186 -13.50 -3.40 -11.59
CA VAL A 186 -12.75 -4.14 -10.57
C VAL A 186 -13.33 -5.54 -10.38
N CYS A 187 -14.66 -5.67 -10.24
CA CYS A 187 -15.31 -6.98 -10.15
C CYS A 187 -15.04 -7.85 -11.39
N SER A 188 -15.11 -7.26 -12.58
CA SER A 188 -14.82 -7.96 -13.84
C SER A 188 -13.37 -8.44 -13.90
N ALA A 189 -12.41 -7.64 -13.40
CA ALA A 189 -11.01 -8.03 -13.30
C ALA A 189 -10.81 -9.18 -12.30
N VAL A 190 -11.47 -9.13 -11.14
CA VAL A 190 -11.45 -10.23 -10.16
C VAL A 190 -11.98 -11.52 -10.79
N GLU A 191 -13.11 -11.47 -11.49
CA GLU A 191 -13.65 -12.65 -12.17
C GLU A 191 -12.74 -13.18 -13.27
N TYR A 192 -12.07 -12.29 -14.00
CA TYR A 192 -11.11 -12.66 -15.03
C TYR A 192 -9.91 -13.41 -14.44
N PHE A 193 -9.26 -12.86 -13.41
CA PHE A 193 -8.10 -13.48 -12.78
C PHE A 193 -8.45 -14.78 -12.05
N ARG A 194 -9.63 -14.85 -11.45
CA ARG A 194 -10.16 -16.10 -10.85
C ARG A 194 -10.24 -17.25 -11.86
N LYS A 195 -10.58 -16.97 -13.12
CA LYS A 195 -10.63 -17.99 -14.19
C LYS A 195 -9.24 -18.46 -14.63
N LEU A 196 -8.21 -17.63 -14.42
CA LEU A 196 -6.82 -17.93 -14.75
C LEU A 196 -6.06 -18.63 -13.61
N GLY A 197 -6.71 -18.87 -12.47
CA GLY A 197 -6.11 -19.55 -11.32
C GLY A 197 -5.44 -18.61 -10.30
N GLY A 198 -5.76 -17.32 -10.34
CA GLY A 198 -5.52 -16.39 -9.22
C GLY A 198 -6.78 -16.14 -8.41
#